data_AF-A0A2W0A5J1-F1
#
_entry.id   AF-A0A2W0A5J1-F1
#
_cell.length_a   1.000
_cell.length_b   1.000
_cell.length_c   1.000
_cell.angle_alpha   90.00
_cell.angle_beta   90.00
_cell.angle_gamma   90.00
#
_symmetry.space_group_name_H-M   'P 1'
#
loop_
_entity.id
_entity.type
_entity.pdbx_description
1 polymer ?
#
loop_
_entity_poly.entity_id
_entity_poly.type
_entity_poly.pdbx_seq_one_letter_code
_entity_poly.pdbx_strand_id
1 'polypeptide(L)' 'EMFAYFQAHTYLGSDSRDQIALANKVAGRQATKFSAWARVNFPASENANSAR' A
#
# COMPACT_ATOMS: atom_id res chain seq x y z
N GLU A 1 6.90 -9.74 -12.73
CA GLU A 1 5.61 -10.17 -13.33
C GLU A 1 4.40 -10.17 -12.40
N MET A 2 4.47 -10.63 -11.13
CA MET A 2 3.27 -10.64 -10.25
C MET A 2 2.59 -9.26 -10.09
N PHE A 3 3.34 -8.20 -9.79
CA PHE A 3 2.75 -6.89 -9.48
C PHE A 3 1.87 -6.31 -10.60
N ALA A 4 2.29 -6.46 -11.87
CA ALA A 4 1.53 -5.96 -13.01
C ALA A 4 0.23 -6.77 -13.24
N TYR A 5 0.28 -8.09 -13.05
CA TYR A 5 -0.90 -8.96 -13.18
C TYR A 5 -1.97 -8.63 -12.13
N PHE A 6 -1.58 -8.48 -10.86
CA PHE A 6 -2.50 -8.07 -9.80
C PHE A 6 -2.99 -6.64 -10.02
N GLN A 7 -2.17 -5.72 -10.51
CA GLN A 7 -2.62 -4.36 -10.82
C GLN A 7 -3.70 -4.33 -11.90
N ALA A 8 -3.63 -5.20 -12.92
CA ALA A 8 -4.61 -5.25 -14.01
C ALA A 8 -5.91 -6.00 -13.64
N HIS A 9 -5.84 -6.98 -12.72
CA HIS A 9 -6.97 -7.89 -12.43
C HIS A 9 -7.49 -7.82 -10.99
N THR A 10 -6.97 -6.92 -10.14
CA THR A 10 -7.55 -6.64 -8.82
C THR A 10 -8.72 -5.67 -8.94
N TYR A 11 -9.71 -5.84 -8.07
CA TYR A 11 -11.05 -5.24 -7.92
C TYR A 11 -11.33 -3.80 -8.40
N LEU A 12 -10.32 -3.00 -8.74
CA LEU A 12 -10.48 -1.63 -9.21
C LEU A 12 -10.25 -1.45 -10.73
N GLY A 13 -9.72 -2.45 -11.44
CA GLY A 13 -9.50 -2.41 -12.89
C GLY A 13 -8.56 -1.28 -13.35
N SER A 14 -8.42 -1.11 -14.66
CA SER A 14 -7.60 -0.05 -15.28
C SER A 14 -8.09 1.38 -14.97
N ASP A 15 -9.33 1.53 -14.50
CA ASP A 15 -10.00 2.82 -14.23
C ASP A 15 -10.06 3.18 -12.72
N SER A 16 -9.14 2.60 -11.95
CA SER A 16 -9.11 2.74 -10.48
C SER A 16 -8.97 4.17 -9.93
N ARG A 17 -8.61 5.16 -10.76
CA ARG A 17 -8.36 6.54 -10.31
C ARG A 17 -9.61 7.21 -9.73
N ASP A 18 -10.75 7.06 -10.39
CA ASP A 18 -12.00 7.68 -9.95
C ASP A 18 -12.54 7.01 -8.69
N GLN A 19 -12.40 5.69 -8.60
CA GLN A 19 -12.74 4.92 -7.41
C GLN A 19 -11.87 5.30 -6.20
N ILE A 20 -10.57 5.52 -6.42
CA ILE A 20 -9.64 6.02 -5.38
C ILE A 20 -10.04 7.44 -4.96
N ALA A 21 -10.41 8.31 -5.90
CA ALA A 21 -10.87 9.66 -5.58
C ALA A 21 -12.16 9.64 -4.73
N LEU A 22 -13.12 8.78 -5.07
CA LEU A 22 -14.34 8.57 -4.31
C LEU A 22 -14.04 8.05 -2.90
N ALA A 23 -13.18 7.05 -2.77
CA ALA A 23 -12.80 6.49 -1.48
C ALA A 23 -12.15 7.55 -0.58
N ASN A 24 -11.25 8.38 -1.11
CA ASN A 24 -10.62 9.47 -0.36
C ASN A 24 -11.64 10.52 0.08
N LYS A 25 -12.63 10.83 -0.77
CA LYS A 25 -13.72 11.77 -0.44
C LYS A 25 -14.60 11.25 0.69
N VAL A 26 -15.00 9.97 0.64
CA VAL A 26 -15.83 9.33 1.68
C VAL A 26 -15.07 9.20 3.00
N ALA A 27 -13.78 8.83 2.94
CA ALA A 27 -12.95 8.69 4.13
C ALA A 27 -12.50 10.03 4.73
N GLY A 28 -12.68 11.15 4.00
CA GLY A 28 -12.22 12.48 4.40
C GLY A 28 -10.69 12.62 4.49
N ARG A 29 -9.93 11.63 4.01
CA ARG A 29 -8.46 11.61 4.02
C ARG A 29 -7.93 10.74 2.89
N GLN A 30 -6.69 11.01 2.47
CA GLN A 30 -6.01 10.17 1.50
C GLN A 30 -5.62 8.81 2.10
N ALA A 31 -5.64 7.77 1.26
CA ALA A 31 -5.11 6.46 1.61
C ALA A 31 -3.63 6.53 2.02
N THR A 32 -3.30 5.90 3.15
CA THR A 32 -1.91 5.73 3.58
C THR A 32 -1.17 4.87 2.57
N LYS A 33 -0.02 5.35 2.07
CA LYS A 33 0.85 4.54 1.21
C LYS A 33 1.28 3.27 1.95
N PHE A 34 1.25 2.13 1.25
CA PHE A 34 1.63 0.83 1.83
C PHE A 34 3.00 0.88 2.53
N SER A 35 4.00 1.52 1.94
CA SER A 35 5.34 1.66 2.54
C SER A 35 5.35 2.42 3.87
N ALA A 36 4.51 3.46 4.00
CA ALA A 36 4.39 4.22 5.24
C ALA A 36 3.70 3.39 6.33
N TRP A 37 2.64 2.66 5.99
CA TRP A 37 1.99 1.71 6.90
C TRP A 37 2.96 0.59 7.31
N ALA A 38 3.66 -0.02 6.36
CA ALA A 38 4.57 -1.13 6.61
C ALA A 38 5.72 -0.74 7.56
N ARG A 39 6.27 0.48 7.44
CA ARG A 39 7.32 0.97 8.35
C ARG A 39 6.88 1.04 9.81
N VAL A 40 5.61 1.33 10.06
CA VAL A 40 5.05 1.40 11.42
C VAL A 40 4.74 0.00 11.97
N ASN A 41 4.35 -0.95 11.10
CA ASN A 41 3.86 -2.26 11.51
C ASN A 41 4.92 -3.37 11.46
N PHE A 42 5.95 -3.20 10.64
CA PHE A 42 7.09 -4.10 10.50
C PHE A 42 8.39 -3.34 10.78
N PRO A 43 8.62 -2.90 12.04
CA PRO A 43 9.91 -2.33 12.40
C PRO A 43 11.01 -3.35 12.10
N ALA A 44 12.09 -2.90 11.45
CA ALA A 44 13.28 -3.72 11.31
C ALA A 44 13.74 -4.10 12.72
N SER A 45 13.87 -5.39 13.01
CA SER A 45 14.37 -5.84 14.30
C SER A 45 15.78 -5.29 14.51
N GLU A 46 16.04 -4.65 15.66
CA GLU A 46 17.40 -4.22 16.06
C GLU A 46 18.42 -5.37 16.07
N ASN A 47 17.93 -6.61 16.11
CA ASN A 47 18.72 -7.82 16.29
C ASN A 47 19.56 -8.22 15.06
N ALA A 48 19.43 -7.54 13.92
CA ALA A 48 20.30 -7.80 12.76
C ALA A 48 21.73 -7.25 12.94
N ASN A 49 21.95 -6.32 13.88
CA ASN A 49 23.27 -5.72 14.13
C ASN A 49 24.02 -6.30 15.34
N SER A 50 23.41 -7.16 16.15
CA SER A 50 24.08 -7.82 17.29
C SER A 50 24.80 -9.13 16.90
N ALA A 51 24.77 -9.52 15.62
CA ALA A 51 25.40 -10.71 15.08
C ALA A 51 26.60 -10.39 14.17
N ARG A 52 27.28 -9.26 14.40
CA ARG A 52 28.50 -8.87 13.68
C ARG A 52 29.67 -8.67 14.63
#